data_AF-A0A3M1QJ81-F1
#
_entry.id   AF-A0A3M1QJ81-F1
#
_cell.length_a   1.000
_cell.length_b   1.000
_cell.length_c   1.000
_cell.angle_alpha   90.00
_cell.angle_beta   90.00
_cell.angle_gamma   90.00
#
_symmetry.space_group_name_H-M   'P 1'
#
loop_
_entity.id
_entity.type
_entity.pdbx_description
1 polymer ?
#
loop_
_entity_poly.entity_id
_entity_poly.type
_entity_poly.pdbx_seq_one_letter_code
_entity_poly.pdbx_strand_id
1 'polypeptide(L)'
;MAASAEGHRDIASLHPGDRLEDENYLILQKDLRTTSNGGLYIHAVLADRTGQMLARMWNATQAIYDSMPERGLVAVRGRVESYRGKPQFIIDGIHAVEAEQATLTAFLPSTQHDVEQMWTRVKEILRGVQHPDLLALVAEFVNDSQFAAAFKQAPAARTNHHAYLGGLLEHTLN
;
A
#
# COMPACT_ATOMS: atom_id res chain seq x y z
N MET A 1 -1.68 -17.55 5.92
CA MET A 1 -1.63 -16.92 7.25
C MET A 1 -0.95 -15.58 7.06
N ALA A 2 -1.68 -14.48 7.27
CA ALA A 2 -1.14 -13.14 7.06
C ALA A 2 0.02 -12.92 8.03
N ALA A 3 1.16 -12.45 7.52
CA ALA A 3 2.24 -11.97 8.36
C ALA A 3 1.68 -10.82 9.20
N SER A 4 1.54 -11.04 10.50
CA SER A 4 1.20 -10.00 11.45
C SER A 4 2.36 -9.01 11.42
N ALA A 5 2.15 -7.84 10.83
CA ALA A 5 3.00 -6.70 11.14
C ALA A 5 2.82 -6.42 12.63
N GLU A 6 3.82 -6.73 13.45
CA GLU A 6 3.79 -6.38 14.87
C GLU A 6 3.55 -4.86 14.98
N GLY A 7 2.51 -4.46 15.72
CA GLY A 7 2.09 -3.05 15.83
C GLY A 7 1.51 -2.45 14.55
N HIS A 8 0.19 -2.55 14.36
CA HIS A 8 -0.51 -1.82 13.30
C HIS A 8 -2.00 -1.62 13.61
N ARG A 9 -2.45 -0.36 13.66
CA ARG A 9 -3.84 0.06 13.60
C ARG A 9 -4.15 0.70 12.26
N ASP A 10 -5.24 0.23 11.68
CA ASP A 10 -5.76 0.70 10.40
C ASP A 10 -6.00 2.22 10.42
N ILE A 11 -5.48 2.92 9.41
CA ILE A 11 -5.66 4.37 9.19
C ILE A 11 -7.15 4.74 9.23
N ALA A 12 -8.02 3.92 8.65
CA ALA A 12 -9.46 4.17 8.65
C ALA A 12 -10.10 4.14 10.05
N SER A 13 -9.42 3.55 11.05
CA SER A 13 -9.87 3.49 12.45
C SER A 13 -9.28 4.58 13.34
N LEU A 14 -8.36 5.40 12.81
CA LEU A 14 -7.66 6.43 13.57
C LEU A 14 -8.50 7.71 13.70
N HIS A 15 -8.55 8.25 14.91
CA HIS A 15 -9.29 9.45 15.27
C HIS A 15 -8.38 10.50 15.93
N PRO A 16 -8.70 11.80 15.83
CA PRO A 16 -7.99 12.83 16.57
C PRO A 16 -7.92 12.51 18.07
N GLY A 17 -6.72 12.54 18.63
CA GLY A 17 -6.43 12.16 20.02
C GLY A 17 -5.73 10.80 20.15
N ASP A 18 -5.81 9.93 19.15
CA ASP A 18 -5.11 8.65 19.16
C ASP A 18 -3.59 8.86 19.17
N ARG A 19 -2.89 8.03 19.95
CA ARG A 19 -1.42 8.01 20.05
C ARG A 19 -0.89 6.68 19.58
N LEU A 20 0.11 6.71 18.70
CA LEU A 20 0.80 5.55 18.17
C LEU A 20 2.21 5.55 18.75
N GLU A 21 2.71 4.39 19.22
CA GLU A 21 4.03 4.32 19.86
C GLU A 21 5.10 3.72 18.95
N ASP A 22 4.78 2.65 18.22
CA ASP A 22 5.71 1.97 17.32
C ASP A 22 4.93 1.18 16.27
N GLU A 23 4.13 1.89 15.47
CA GLU A 23 3.22 1.27 14.51
C GLU A 23 3.69 1.44 13.07
N ASN A 24 3.50 0.38 12.28
CA ASN A 24 4.02 0.28 10.93
C ASN A 24 3.06 0.87 9.90
N TYR A 25 3.60 1.65 8.95
CA TYR A 25 2.88 2.19 7.79
C TYR A 25 3.79 2.29 6.57
N LEU A 26 3.21 2.29 5.37
CA LEU A 26 3.95 2.64 4.16
C LEU A 26 4.11 4.15 4.06
N ILE A 27 5.30 4.60 3.69
CA ILE A 27 5.50 5.96 3.21
C ILE A 27 5.32 6.01 1.69
N LEU A 28 4.36 6.81 1.22
CA LEU A 28 4.10 6.97 -0.21
C LEU A 28 4.80 8.19 -0.81
N GLN A 29 5.00 9.22 0.01
CA GLN A 29 5.63 10.49 -0.36
C GLN A 29 6.26 11.12 0.90
N LYS A 30 7.40 11.80 0.72
CA LYS A 30 8.00 12.69 1.73
C LYS A 30 8.61 13.92 1.07
N ASP A 31 8.42 15.08 1.68
CA ASP A 31 9.08 16.33 1.31
C ASP A 31 9.68 16.99 2.55
N LEU A 32 10.91 17.47 2.45
CA LEU A 32 11.48 18.39 3.43
C LEU A 32 11.09 19.82 3.04
N ARG A 33 10.38 20.51 3.93
CA ARG A 33 9.82 21.85 3.68
C ARG A 33 10.24 22.81 4.78
N THR A 34 10.15 24.10 4.48
CA THR A 34 10.43 25.18 5.44
C THR A 34 9.13 25.80 5.91
N THR A 35 8.99 26.01 7.21
CA THR A 35 7.88 26.75 7.83
C THR A 35 8.04 28.26 7.60
N SER A 36 7.01 29.04 7.90
CA SER A 36 7.08 30.52 7.78
C SER A 36 8.13 31.17 8.68
N ASN A 37 8.51 30.52 9.78
CA ASN A 37 9.56 30.97 10.70
C ASN A 37 10.95 30.39 10.39
N GLY A 38 11.14 29.73 9.23
CA GLY A 38 12.45 29.25 8.78
C GLY A 38 12.86 27.87 9.32
N GLY A 39 12.06 27.24 10.17
CA GLY A 39 12.30 25.87 10.64
C GLY A 39 11.99 24.82 9.57
N LEU A 40 12.69 23.69 9.61
CA LEU A 40 12.41 22.57 8.71
C LEU A 40 11.32 21.66 9.28
N TYR A 41 10.48 21.12 8.41
CA TYR A 41 9.50 20.09 8.74
C TYR A 41 9.37 19.10 7.58
N ILE A 42 9.03 17.86 7.90
CA ILE A 42 8.72 16.84 6.89
C ILE A 42 7.22 16.82 6.68
N HIS A 43 6.80 16.89 5.42
CA HIS A 43 5.45 16.57 4.98
C HIS A 43 5.49 15.18 4.38
N ALA A 44 4.72 14.25 4.93
CA ALA A 44 4.67 12.87 4.43
C ALA A 44 3.23 12.41 4.18
N VAL A 45 3.09 11.37 3.37
CA VAL A 45 1.83 10.62 3.19
C VAL A 45 2.08 9.20 3.67
N LEU A 46 1.43 8.84 4.79
CA LEU A 46 1.43 7.47 5.30
C LEU A 46 0.23 6.72 4.73
N ALA A 47 0.39 5.41 4.51
CA ALA A 47 -0.64 4.57 3.95
C ALA A 47 -0.64 3.17 4.54
N ASP A 48 -1.81 2.55 4.48
CA ASP A 48 -2.02 1.13 4.65
C ASP A 48 -3.16 0.66 3.72
N ARG A 49 -3.59 -0.60 3.90
CA ARG A 49 -4.66 -1.20 3.09
C ARG A 49 -6.01 -0.50 3.23
N THR A 50 -6.21 0.29 4.28
CA THR A 50 -7.48 0.95 4.61
C THR A 50 -7.53 2.41 4.19
N GLY A 51 -6.38 3.04 3.92
CA GLY A 51 -6.38 4.42 3.43
C GLY A 51 -5.02 5.10 3.49
N GLN A 52 -5.07 6.43 3.41
CA GLN A 52 -3.91 7.30 3.48
C GLN A 52 -4.17 8.41 4.49
N MET A 53 -3.12 8.84 5.18
CA MET A 53 -3.16 9.95 6.12
C MET A 53 -1.99 10.90 5.86
N LEU A 54 -2.28 12.21 5.85
CA LEU A 54 -1.23 13.21 5.86
C LEU A 54 -0.48 13.16 7.20
N ALA A 55 0.84 13.18 7.14
CA ALA A 55 1.69 13.21 8.31
C ALA A 55 2.65 14.39 8.28
N ARG A 56 2.98 14.92 9.46
CA ARG A 56 3.97 16.00 9.62
C ARG A 56 4.94 15.70 10.74
N MET A 57 6.22 15.89 10.48
CA MET A 57 7.25 15.95 11.52
C MET A 57 7.78 17.37 11.63
N TRP A 58 7.49 18.05 12.74
CA TRP A 58 8.03 19.38 13.00
C TRP A 58 9.48 19.32 13.48
N ASN A 59 10.21 20.42 13.36
CA ASN A 59 11.63 20.52 13.78
C ASN A 59 12.50 19.40 13.17
N ALA A 60 12.22 19.06 11.91
CA ALA A 60 12.95 18.03 11.20
C ALA A 60 14.37 18.51 10.84
N THR A 61 15.25 17.58 10.50
CA THR A 61 16.58 17.85 9.98
C THR A 61 16.76 17.14 8.65
N GLN A 62 17.74 17.57 7.85
CA GLN A 62 18.13 16.88 6.63
C GLN A 62 18.51 15.41 6.92
N ALA A 63 19.25 15.17 8.00
CA ALA A 63 19.65 13.82 8.40
C ALA A 63 18.44 12.89 8.68
N ILE A 64 17.39 13.40 9.33
CA ILE A 64 16.16 12.61 9.55
C ILE A 64 15.49 12.32 8.20
N TYR A 65 15.34 13.33 7.34
CA TYR A 65 14.76 13.16 6.02
C TYR A 65 15.51 12.12 5.17
N ASP A 66 16.84 12.14 5.18
CA ASP A 66 17.69 11.21 4.43
C ASP A 66 17.64 9.79 4.99
N SER A 67 17.39 9.63 6.29
CA SER A 67 17.24 8.31 6.94
C SER A 67 15.93 7.59 6.58
N MET A 68 14.93 8.34 6.09
CA MET A 68 13.64 7.78 5.69
C MET A 68 13.69 7.25 4.25
N PRO A 69 13.06 6.10 3.95
CA PRO A 69 12.98 5.61 2.59
C PRO A 69 12.11 6.55 1.72
N GLU A 70 12.40 6.64 0.42
CA GLU A 70 11.54 7.34 -0.55
C GLU A 70 10.16 6.69 -0.65
N ARG A 71 10.16 5.35 -0.65
CA ARG A 71 8.99 4.48 -0.53
C ARG A 71 9.40 3.25 0.25
N GLY A 72 8.59 2.82 1.19
CA GLY A 72 8.91 1.66 2.02
C GLY A 72 8.13 1.64 3.32
N LEU A 73 8.45 0.68 4.19
CA LEU A 73 7.83 0.56 5.50
C LEU A 73 8.59 1.43 6.51
N VAL A 74 7.84 2.12 7.35
CA VAL A 74 8.36 2.90 8.47
C VAL A 74 7.54 2.57 9.71
N ALA A 75 8.22 2.53 10.85
CA ALA A 75 7.58 2.51 12.15
C ALA A 75 7.51 3.95 12.69
N VAL A 76 6.33 4.34 13.16
CA VAL A 76 6.07 5.72 13.60
C VAL A 76 5.58 5.78 15.03
N ARG A 77 6.02 6.85 15.70
CA ARG A 77 5.52 7.30 16.98
C ARG A 77 4.94 8.69 16.86
N GLY A 78 3.82 8.94 17.51
CA GLY A 78 3.21 10.26 17.54
C GLY A 78 1.74 10.24 17.88
N ARG A 79 0.99 11.18 17.31
CA ARG A 79 -0.43 11.35 17.60
C ARG A 79 -1.22 11.86 16.40
N VAL A 80 -2.49 11.48 16.34
CA VAL A 80 -3.43 11.99 15.36
C VAL A 80 -4.04 13.29 15.89
N GLU A 81 -3.99 14.33 15.07
CA GLU A 81 -4.61 15.64 15.34
C GLU A 81 -5.64 15.97 14.27
N SER A 82 -6.53 16.93 14.57
CA SER A 82 -7.43 17.51 13.57
C SER A 82 -6.82 18.79 13.02
N TYR A 83 -6.53 18.82 11.72
CA TYR A 83 -6.08 20.01 11.01
C TYR A 83 -7.10 20.41 9.95
N ARG A 84 -7.73 21.58 10.13
CA ARG A 84 -8.79 22.09 9.25
C ARG A 84 -9.93 21.07 9.04
N GLY A 85 -10.29 20.36 10.11
CA GLY A 85 -11.38 19.37 10.09
C GLY A 85 -11.03 18.03 9.46
N LYS A 86 -9.76 17.79 9.12
CA LYS A 86 -9.28 16.49 8.62
C LYS A 86 -8.24 15.89 9.56
N PRO A 87 -8.25 14.57 9.81
CA PRO A 87 -7.19 13.90 10.54
C PRO A 87 -5.83 14.09 9.87
N GLN A 88 -4.82 14.37 10.69
CA GLN A 88 -3.41 14.46 10.32
C GLN A 88 -2.56 13.84 11.42
N PHE A 89 -1.58 13.03 11.06
CA PHE A 89 -0.64 12.46 12.01
C PHE A 89 0.51 13.43 12.28
N ILE A 90 0.83 13.68 13.55
CA ILE A 90 2.03 14.39 13.97
C ILE A 90 3.06 13.36 14.41
N ILE A 91 4.14 13.29 13.67
CA ILE A 91 5.26 12.37 13.89
C ILE A 91 6.16 12.98 14.96
N ASP A 92 6.28 12.27 16.08
CA ASP A 92 7.25 12.55 17.15
C ASP A 92 8.51 11.67 17.03
N GLY A 93 8.42 10.55 16.31
CA GLY A 93 9.55 9.67 15.98
C GLY A 93 9.25 8.78 14.77
N ILE A 94 10.27 8.46 13.98
CA ILE A 94 10.15 7.63 12.79
C ILE A 94 11.45 6.90 12.52
N HIS A 95 11.37 5.64 12.07
CA HIS A 95 12.52 4.90 11.57
C HIS A 95 12.12 3.95 10.44
N ALA A 96 13.07 3.65 9.56
CA ALA A 96 12.87 2.68 8.48
C ALA A 96 12.75 1.26 9.04
N VAL A 97 11.86 0.47 8.45
CA VAL A 97 11.71 -0.95 8.77
C VAL A 97 12.09 -1.77 7.55
N GLU A 98 13.09 -2.63 7.72
CA GLU A 98 13.46 -3.62 6.72
C GLU A 98 12.35 -4.67 6.62
N ALA A 99 11.75 -4.77 5.45
CA ALA A 99 10.60 -5.65 5.21
C ALA A 99 10.74 -6.36 3.88
N GLU A 100 10.41 -7.65 3.87
CA GLU A 100 10.28 -8.40 2.63
C GLU A 100 9.13 -7.85 1.78
N GLN A 101 9.19 -8.08 0.46
CA GLN A 101 8.17 -7.59 -0.48
C GLN A 101 6.76 -8.06 -0.10
N ALA A 102 6.62 -9.27 0.44
CA ALA A 102 5.34 -9.83 0.91
C ALA A 102 4.73 -9.01 2.06
N THR A 103 5.58 -8.53 2.98
CA THR A 103 5.15 -7.67 4.10
C THR A 103 4.72 -6.30 3.57
N LEU A 104 5.46 -5.71 2.63
CA LEU A 104 5.07 -4.45 1.99
C LEU A 104 3.71 -4.54 1.29
N THR A 105 3.44 -5.66 0.60
CA THR A 105 2.15 -5.86 -0.07
C THR A 105 0.97 -5.97 0.88
N ALA A 106 1.17 -6.38 2.13
CA ALA A 106 0.10 -6.45 3.13
C ALA A 106 -0.44 -5.06 3.53
N PHE A 107 0.34 -4.01 3.28
CA PHE A 107 -0.06 -2.61 3.51
C PHE A 107 -0.63 -1.93 2.26
N LEU A 108 -0.67 -2.62 1.12
CA LEU A 108 -1.32 -2.09 -0.07
C LEU A 108 -2.81 -2.46 -0.06
N PRO A 109 -3.69 -1.59 -0.57
CA PRO A 109 -5.07 -1.97 -0.86
C PRO A 109 -5.10 -3.22 -1.74
N SER A 110 -6.00 -4.15 -1.44
CA SER A 110 -6.23 -5.38 -2.22
C SER A 110 -7.71 -5.56 -2.53
N THR A 111 -8.01 -6.40 -3.53
CA THR A 111 -9.37 -6.89 -3.77
C THR A 111 -9.96 -7.53 -2.50
N GLN A 112 -11.28 -7.43 -2.35
CA GLN A 112 -12.03 -8.12 -1.30
C GLN A 112 -12.44 -9.54 -1.72
N HIS A 113 -12.24 -9.91 -2.98
CA HIS A 113 -12.58 -11.23 -3.51
C HIS A 113 -11.42 -12.23 -3.34
N ASP A 114 -11.74 -13.51 -3.32
CA ASP A 114 -10.72 -14.57 -3.27
C ASP A 114 -9.98 -14.66 -4.62
N VAL A 115 -8.69 -14.33 -4.59
CA VAL A 115 -7.82 -14.28 -5.77
C VAL A 115 -7.69 -15.64 -6.46
N GLU A 116 -7.60 -16.73 -5.71
CA GLU A 116 -7.47 -18.07 -6.31
C GLU A 116 -8.80 -18.58 -6.88
N GLN A 117 -9.92 -18.20 -6.25
CA GLN A 117 -11.25 -18.46 -6.80
C GLN A 117 -11.46 -17.68 -8.10
N MET A 118 -11.11 -16.39 -8.13
CA MET A 118 -11.18 -15.56 -9.34
C MET A 118 -10.29 -16.13 -10.45
N TRP A 119 -9.05 -16.51 -10.12
CA TRP A 119 -8.14 -17.11 -11.10
C TRP A 119 -8.65 -18.45 -11.64
N THR A 120 -9.24 -19.28 -10.77
CA THR A 120 -9.90 -20.52 -11.19
C THR A 120 -11.03 -20.24 -12.17
N ARG A 121 -11.85 -19.22 -11.88
CA ARG A 121 -12.95 -18.81 -12.76
C ARG A 121 -12.46 -18.30 -14.12
N VAL A 122 -11.39 -17.50 -14.14
CA VAL A 122 -10.75 -17.07 -15.39
C VAL A 122 -10.31 -18.28 -16.22
N LYS A 123 -9.62 -19.26 -15.61
CA LYS A 123 -9.20 -20.49 -16.31
C LYS A 123 -10.38 -21.28 -16.86
N GLU A 124 -11.51 -21.33 -16.16
CA GLU A 124 -12.72 -21.99 -16.64
C GLU A 124 -13.29 -21.31 -17.89
N ILE A 125 -13.35 -19.97 -17.90
CA ILE A 125 -13.81 -19.20 -19.06
C ILE A 125 -12.89 -19.44 -20.26
N LEU A 126 -11.57 -19.40 -20.05
CA LEU A 126 -10.57 -19.59 -21.09
C LEU A 126 -10.62 -21.00 -21.73
N ARG A 127 -11.04 -22.03 -20.97
CA ARG A 127 -11.29 -23.38 -21.53
C ARG A 127 -12.44 -23.42 -22.55
N GLY A 128 -13.29 -22.41 -22.59
CA GLY A 128 -14.34 -22.26 -23.59
C GLY A 128 -13.84 -21.82 -24.97
N VAL A 129 -12.57 -21.43 -25.12
CA VAL A 129 -11.99 -21.05 -26.41
C VAL A 129 -11.93 -22.26 -27.34
N GLN A 130 -12.67 -22.20 -28.45
CA GLN A 130 -12.80 -23.33 -29.39
C GLN A 130 -11.67 -23.41 -30.42
N HIS A 131 -11.02 -22.28 -30.74
CA HIS A 131 -9.94 -22.26 -31.73
C HIS A 131 -8.66 -22.84 -31.13
N PRO A 132 -8.10 -23.93 -31.67
CA PRO A 132 -6.98 -24.65 -31.05
C PRO A 132 -5.74 -23.77 -30.87
N ASP A 133 -5.38 -22.97 -31.88
CA ASP A 133 -4.19 -22.11 -31.79
C ASP A 133 -4.35 -20.98 -30.77
N LEU A 134 -5.56 -20.44 -30.60
CA LEU A 134 -5.83 -19.42 -29.58
C LEU A 134 -5.81 -20.02 -28.18
N LEU A 135 -6.34 -21.24 -28.03
CA LEU A 135 -6.27 -21.97 -26.76
C LEU A 135 -4.81 -22.29 -26.39
N ALA A 136 -3.99 -22.69 -27.36
CA ALA A 136 -2.56 -22.93 -27.15
C ALA A 136 -1.84 -21.63 -26.73
N LEU A 137 -2.09 -20.51 -27.41
CA LEU A 137 -1.52 -19.21 -27.04
C LEU A 137 -1.91 -18.79 -25.62
N VAL A 138 -3.18 -18.95 -25.26
CA VAL A 138 -3.66 -18.64 -23.90
C VAL A 138 -3.00 -19.54 -22.86
N ALA A 139 -2.79 -20.82 -23.17
CA ALA A 139 -2.17 -21.77 -22.26
C ALA A 139 -0.73 -21.38 -21.90
N GLU A 140 0.04 -20.78 -22.82
CA GLU A 140 1.39 -20.27 -22.53
C GLU A 140 1.39 -19.28 -21.35
N PHE A 141 0.41 -18.37 -21.29
CA PHE A 141 0.29 -17.41 -20.20
C PHE A 141 -0.25 -18.06 -18.91
N VAL A 142 -1.28 -18.89 -19.03
CA VAL A 142 -1.94 -19.49 -17.85
C VAL A 142 -1.02 -20.47 -17.12
N ASN A 143 -0.18 -21.20 -17.85
CA ASN A 143 0.74 -22.19 -17.29
C ASN A 143 2.08 -21.60 -16.86
N ASP A 144 2.42 -20.38 -17.29
CA ASP A 144 3.53 -19.63 -16.74
C ASP A 144 3.20 -19.18 -15.30
N SER A 145 3.77 -19.88 -14.33
CA SER A 145 3.58 -19.59 -12.91
C SER A 145 4.05 -18.19 -12.49
N GLN A 146 5.07 -17.64 -13.15
CA GLN A 146 5.59 -16.30 -12.85
C GLN A 146 4.62 -15.24 -13.39
N PHE A 147 4.16 -15.40 -14.63
CA PHE A 147 3.13 -14.54 -15.19
C PHE A 147 1.85 -14.60 -14.35
N ALA A 148 1.36 -15.81 -14.04
CA ALA A 148 0.13 -15.97 -13.27
C ALA A 148 0.22 -15.33 -11.89
N ALA A 149 1.35 -15.46 -11.19
CA ALA A 149 1.57 -14.81 -9.91
C ALA A 149 1.57 -13.27 -10.03
N ALA A 150 2.25 -12.72 -11.04
CA ALA A 150 2.28 -11.27 -11.28
C ALA A 150 0.89 -10.74 -11.67
N PHE A 151 0.17 -11.42 -12.56
CA PHE A 151 -1.17 -11.06 -13.01
C PHE A 151 -2.17 -11.03 -11.85
N LYS A 152 -2.12 -12.03 -10.97
CA LYS A 152 -2.97 -12.12 -9.76
C LYS A 152 -2.75 -10.98 -8.76
N GLN A 153 -1.59 -10.34 -8.78
CA GLN A 153 -1.24 -9.25 -7.86
C GLN A 153 -1.30 -7.87 -8.52
N ALA A 154 -1.46 -7.80 -9.84
CA ALA A 154 -1.41 -6.53 -10.55
C ALA A 154 -2.66 -5.65 -10.26
N PRO A 155 -2.48 -4.34 -10.07
CA PRO A 155 -3.59 -3.40 -10.13
C PRO A 155 -4.07 -3.22 -11.57
N ALA A 156 -5.37 -2.96 -11.77
CA ALA A 156 -5.89 -2.68 -13.12
C ALA A 156 -5.58 -1.26 -13.59
N ALA A 157 -5.27 -0.35 -12.65
CA ALA A 157 -5.04 1.05 -12.93
C ALA A 157 -3.90 1.63 -12.09
N ARG A 158 -3.24 2.67 -12.61
CA ARG A 158 -2.22 3.43 -11.87
C ARG A 158 -2.83 4.40 -10.85
N THR A 159 -4.05 4.87 -11.12
CA THR A 159 -4.88 5.74 -10.26
C THR A 159 -6.35 5.41 -10.51
N ASN A 160 -7.24 5.51 -9.51
CA ASN A 160 -8.71 5.27 -9.56
C ASN A 160 -9.17 3.81 -9.38
N HIS A 161 -10.32 3.43 -9.97
CA HIS A 161 -10.99 2.13 -9.80
C HIS A 161 -10.04 0.95 -10.05
N HIS A 162 -10.01 -0.01 -9.13
CA HIS A 162 -9.12 -1.19 -9.17
C HIS A 162 -7.60 -0.90 -9.11
N ALA A 163 -7.18 0.26 -8.59
CA ALA A 163 -5.77 0.55 -8.26
C ALA A 163 -5.31 -0.16 -6.96
N TYR A 164 -5.56 -1.47 -6.88
CA TYR A 164 -5.27 -2.33 -5.73
C TYR A 164 -4.78 -3.71 -6.19
N LEU A 165 -4.09 -4.44 -5.31
CA LEU A 165 -3.61 -5.78 -5.62
C LEU A 165 -4.77 -6.71 -5.98
N GLY A 166 -4.63 -7.45 -7.09
CA GLY A 166 -5.70 -8.28 -7.65
C GLY A 166 -6.75 -7.52 -8.45
N GLY A 167 -6.62 -6.19 -8.58
CA GLY A 167 -7.54 -5.36 -9.34
C GLY A 167 -7.59 -5.72 -10.82
N LEU A 168 -6.45 -6.06 -11.44
CA LEU A 168 -6.41 -6.46 -12.86
C LEU A 168 -7.19 -7.77 -13.07
N LEU A 169 -7.01 -8.74 -12.18
CA LEU A 169 -7.72 -10.01 -12.22
C LEU A 169 -9.22 -9.80 -12.06
N GLU A 170 -9.63 -9.05 -11.05
CA GLU A 170 -11.03 -8.72 -10.80
C GLU A 170 -11.66 -8.01 -12.02
N HIS A 171 -10.96 -7.02 -12.59
CA HIS A 171 -11.42 -6.31 -13.78
C HIS A 171 -11.55 -7.21 -15.00
N THR A 172 -10.64 -8.18 -15.17
CA THR A 172 -10.66 -9.13 -16.29
C THR A 172 -11.81 -10.13 -16.18
N LEU A 173 -12.26 -10.43 -14.96
CA LEU A 173 -13.30 -11.42 -14.71
C LEU A 173 -14.73 -10.87 -14.86
N ASN A 174 -14.91 -9.53 -14.79
CA ASN A 174 -16.21 -8.86 -14.80
C ASN A 174 -16.96 -8.91 -16.13
#